data_AF-A0A7V9IKA6-F1
#
_entry.id   AF-A0A7V9IKA6-F1
#
_cell.length_a   1.000
_cell.length_b   1.000
_cell.length_c   1.000
_cell.angle_alpha   90.00
_cell.angle_beta   90.00
_cell.angle_gamma   90.00
#
_symmetry.space_group_name_H-M   'P 1'
#
loop_
_entity.id
_entity.type
_entity.pdbx_description
1 polymer ?
#
loop_
_entity_poly.entity_id
_entity_poly.type
_entity_poly.pdbx_seq_one_letter_code
_entity_poly.pdbx_strand_id
1 'polypeptide(L)'
;EPSPFQRLCPIADCGNAFSRWVEPWEMGFVNADLTILAHRDPQGEWLGSRATSSWHADGTALADAVLFDEQGSVGRALQTLLLTPPPPPPSAPP
;
A
#
# COMPACT_ATOMS: atom_id res chain seq x y z
N GLU A 1 -20.70 12.44 -1.04
CA GLU A 1 -19.96 11.52 -0.15
C GLU A 1 -19.24 10.48 -0.98
N PRO A 2 -18.09 9.95 -0.54
CA PRO A 2 -17.39 8.89 -1.26
C PRO A 2 -18.27 7.62 -1.35
N SER A 3 -18.28 6.98 -2.52
CA SER A 3 -18.91 5.67 -2.68
C SER A 3 -18.22 4.63 -1.78
N PRO A 4 -18.89 3.49 -1.46
CA PRO A 4 -18.26 2.42 -0.70
C PRO A 4 -16.90 2.00 -1.28
N PHE A 5 -16.80 1.84 -2.60
CA PHE A 5 -15.52 1.56 -3.27
C PHE A 5 -14.48 2.68 -3.07
N GLN A 6 -14.87 3.96 -3.19
CA GLN A 6 -13.95 5.07 -2.97
C GLN A 6 -13.40 5.11 -1.53
N ARG A 7 -14.16 4.63 -0.53
CA ARG A 7 -13.67 4.51 0.85
C ARG A 7 -12.60 3.43 1.02
N LEU A 8 -12.55 2.41 0.17
CA LEU A 8 -11.48 1.39 0.18
C LEU A 8 -10.16 1.92 -0.38
N CYS A 9 -10.19 2.88 -1.30
CA CYS A 9 -8.99 3.33 -2.02
C CYS A 9 -7.84 3.77 -1.10
N PRO A 10 -8.07 4.53 0.00
CA PRO A 10 -6.98 4.92 0.90
C PRO A 10 -6.27 3.73 1.54
N ILE A 11 -7.03 2.77 2.10
CA ILE A 11 -6.43 1.62 2.78
C ILE A 11 -5.80 0.63 1.78
N ALA A 12 -6.30 0.59 0.55
CA ALA A 12 -5.71 -0.15 -0.55
C ALA A 12 -4.35 0.42 -0.99
N ASP A 13 -4.22 1.75 -1.06
CA ASP A 13 -2.98 2.41 -1.48
C ASP A 13 -1.87 2.35 -0.41
N CYS A 14 -2.22 2.12 0.85
CA CYS A 14 -1.26 1.95 1.94
C CYS A 14 -0.61 0.56 2.02
N GLY A 15 -0.89 -0.35 1.08
CA GLY A 15 -0.36 -1.72 1.08
C GLY A 15 1.17 -1.76 1.25
N ASN A 16 1.90 -1.03 0.41
CA ASN A 16 3.36 -0.90 0.46
C ASN A 16 3.92 -0.47 1.84
N ALA A 17 3.25 0.44 2.53
CA ALA A 17 3.69 1.06 3.76
C ALA A 17 3.42 0.15 4.96
N PHE A 18 2.31 -0.59 4.92
CA PHE A 18 1.96 -1.59 5.91
C PHE A 18 2.86 -2.83 5.85
N SER A 19 3.44 -3.13 4.68
CA SER A 19 4.31 -4.28 4.48
C SER A 19 5.78 -3.95 4.19
N ARG A 20 6.22 -2.71 4.50
CA ARG A 20 7.62 -2.31 4.33
C ARG A 20 8.56 -3.16 5.18
N TRP A 21 9.75 -3.44 4.64
CA TRP A 21 10.77 -4.23 5.36
C TRP A 21 11.72 -3.37 6.18
N VAL A 22 11.92 -2.12 5.76
CA VAL A 22 12.80 -1.13 6.39
C VAL A 22 12.08 0.20 6.50
N GLU A 23 12.66 1.14 7.25
CA GLU A 23 12.06 2.45 7.42
C GLU A 23 12.28 3.37 6.20
N PRO A 24 11.40 4.37 5.96
CA PRO A 24 11.47 5.22 4.76
C PRO A 24 12.77 6.01 4.58
N TRP A 25 13.54 6.23 5.66
CA TRP A 25 14.86 6.87 5.60
C TRP A 25 15.99 5.90 5.23
N GLU A 26 15.73 4.60 5.17
CA GLU A 26 16.67 3.57 4.73
C GLU A 26 16.42 3.18 3.27
N MET A 27 15.15 3.09 2.87
CA MET A 27 14.73 2.82 1.49
C MET A 27 13.33 3.38 1.25
N GLY A 28 13.17 4.14 0.17
CA GLY A 28 11.86 4.58 -0.29
C GLY A 28 11.26 3.61 -1.31
N PHE A 29 9.99 3.85 -1.65
CA PHE A 29 9.32 3.16 -2.73
C PHE A 29 8.30 4.08 -3.42
N VAL A 30 8.06 3.83 -4.69
CA VAL A 30 7.04 4.50 -5.51
C VAL A 30 6.07 3.45 -6.04
N ASN A 31 4.77 3.69 -5.89
CA ASN A 31 3.73 2.92 -6.57
C ASN A 31 3.78 3.23 -8.07
N ALA A 32 4.20 2.25 -8.88
CA ALA A 32 4.14 2.36 -10.33
C ALA A 32 2.71 2.15 -10.84
N ASP A 33 1.94 1.30 -10.15
CA ASP A 33 0.51 1.12 -10.34
C ASP A 33 -0.21 0.80 -9.02
N LEU A 34 -1.54 0.78 -9.10
CA LEU A 34 -2.42 0.23 -8.09
C LEU A 34 -3.61 -0.45 -8.77
N THR A 35 -3.80 -1.74 -8.52
CA THR A 35 -4.96 -2.50 -8.97
C THR A 35 -5.81 -2.90 -7.77
N ILE A 36 -7.07 -2.47 -7.74
CA ILE A 36 -8.04 -2.83 -6.70
C ILE A 36 -9.11 -3.73 -7.31
N LEU A 37 -9.25 -4.93 -6.75
CA LEU A 37 -10.26 -5.91 -7.13
C LEU A 37 -11.22 -6.09 -5.95
N ALA A 38 -12.40 -5.50 -6.03
CA ALA A 38 -13.46 -5.67 -5.03
C ALA A 38 -14.52 -6.64 -5.57
N HIS A 39 -14.82 -7.70 -4.81
CA HIS A 39 -15.86 -8.67 -5.18
C HIS A 39 -17.22 -8.34 -4.55
N ARG A 40 -17.27 -7.32 -3.69
CA ARG A 40 -18.48 -6.72 -3.11
C ARG A 40 -18.16 -5.31 -2.62
N ASP A 41 -19.17 -4.52 -2.33
CA ASP A 41 -18.99 -3.25 -1.63
C ASP A 41 -18.68 -3.48 -0.13
N PRO A 42 -17.81 -2.64 0.47
CA PRO A 42 -17.58 -2.66 1.91
C PRO A 42 -18.79 -2.12 2.66
N GLN A 43 -18.99 -2.64 3.88
CA GLN A 43 -20.08 -2.27 4.77
C GLN A 43 -19.54 -1.71 6.08
N GLY A 44 -20.30 -0.80 6.69
CA GLY A 44 -19.89 -0.15 7.94
C GLY A 44 -18.77 0.87 7.76
N GLU A 45 -18.26 1.32 8.89
CA GLU A 45 -17.27 2.40 8.98
C GLU A 45 -15.84 1.87 9.03
N TRP A 46 -15.63 0.67 9.58
CA TRP A 46 -14.30 0.11 9.77
C TRP A 46 -13.83 -0.65 8.53
N LEU A 47 -12.69 -0.21 8.01
CA LEU A 47 -11.97 -0.84 6.91
C LEU A 47 -10.61 -1.31 7.39
N GLY A 48 -10.14 -2.44 6.84
CA GLY A 48 -8.86 -3.04 7.18
C GLY A 48 -8.06 -3.44 5.95
N SER A 49 -6.75 -3.55 6.13
CA SER A 49 -5.83 -4.11 5.14
C SER A 49 -4.81 -4.99 5.83
N ARG A 50 -4.51 -6.12 5.21
CA ARG A 50 -3.41 -7.00 5.61
C ARG A 50 -2.51 -7.17 4.41
N ALA A 51 -1.35 -6.54 4.47
CA ALA A 51 -0.41 -6.46 3.36
C ALA A 51 0.83 -7.33 3.61
N THR A 52 1.42 -7.80 2.51
CA THR A 52 2.75 -8.42 2.45
C THR A 52 3.50 -7.86 1.25
N SER A 53 4.83 -7.83 1.33
CA SER A 53 5.67 -7.38 0.21
C SER A 53 6.77 -8.37 -0.12
N SER A 54 7.10 -8.43 -1.41
CA SER A 54 8.28 -9.11 -1.96
C SER A 54 9.17 -8.08 -2.63
N TRP A 55 10.38 -7.89 -2.11
CA TRP A 55 11.36 -6.93 -2.62
C TRP A 55 12.51 -7.67 -3.32
N HIS A 56 12.96 -7.15 -4.45
CA HIS A 56 14.02 -7.74 -5.26
C HIS A 56 15.24 -6.82 -5.35
N ALA A 57 16.43 -7.43 -5.50
CA ALA A 57 17.71 -6.71 -5.52
C ALA A 57 17.90 -5.80 -6.73
N ASP A 58 17.10 -5.99 -7.78
CA ASP A 58 17.06 -5.14 -8.98
C ASP A 58 16.24 -3.86 -8.79
N GLY A 59 15.68 -3.64 -7.58
CA GLY A 59 14.88 -2.47 -7.25
C GLY A 59 13.40 -2.62 -7.58
N THR A 60 12.94 -3.79 -8.04
CA THR A 60 11.51 -4.07 -8.21
C THR A 60 10.91 -4.66 -6.94
N ALA A 61 9.63 -4.36 -6.69
CA ALA A 61 8.90 -4.97 -5.59
C ALA A 61 7.40 -5.10 -5.91
N LEU A 62 6.72 -5.96 -5.15
CA LEU A 62 5.27 -6.13 -5.18
C LEU A 62 4.74 -5.97 -3.76
N ALA A 63 3.71 -5.15 -3.58
CA ALA A 63 2.85 -5.20 -2.39
C ALA A 63 1.51 -5.84 -2.73
N ASP A 64 1.08 -6.71 -1.83
CA ASP A 64 -0.13 -7.52 -1.96
C ASP A 64 -0.93 -7.44 -0.67
N ALA A 65 -2.14 -6.89 -0.77
CA ALA A 65 -2.99 -6.62 0.38
C ALA A 65 -4.39 -7.21 0.21
N VAL A 66 -4.85 -7.96 1.21
CA VAL A 66 -6.28 -8.32 1.34
C VAL A 66 -7.00 -7.18 2.06
N LEU A 67 -8.15 -6.77 1.53
CA LEU A 67 -8.97 -5.67 2.05
C LEU A 67 -10.17 -6.22 2.81
N PHE A 68 -10.49 -5.61 3.96
CA PHE A 68 -11.52 -6.08 4.88
C PHE A 68 -12.48 -4.97 5.25
N ASP A 69 -13.68 -5.38 5.62
CA ASP A 69 -14.58 -4.65 6.52
C ASP A 69 -14.92 -5.53 7.73
N GLU A 70 -15.86 -5.11 8.55
CA GLU A 70 -16.30 -5.85 9.75
C GLU A 70 -16.93 -7.22 9.43
N GLN A 71 -17.36 -7.44 8.19
CA GLN A 71 -17.95 -8.71 7.73
C GLN A 71 -16.90 -9.63 7.07
N GLY A 72 -15.64 -9.19 7.00
CA GLY A 72 -14.54 -9.98 6.47
C GLY A 72 -14.00 -9.42 5.14
N SER A 73 -13.48 -10.31 4.28
CA SER A 73 -12.84 -9.89 3.03
C SER A 73 -13.82 -9.21 2.08
N VAL A 74 -13.36 -8.13 1.47
CA VAL A 74 -14.07 -7.33 0.47
C VAL A 74 -13.38 -7.41 -0.89
N GLY A 75 -12.06 -7.62 -0.88
CA GLY A 75 -11.26 -7.57 -2.10
C GLY A 75 -9.76 -7.65 -1.85
N ARG A 76 -9.00 -7.26 -2.86
CA ARG A 76 -7.53 -7.28 -2.85
C ARG A 76 -6.99 -6.04 -3.54
N ALA A 77 -5.84 -5.56 -3.09
CA ALA A 77 -5.05 -4.53 -3.74
C ALA A 77 -3.65 -5.08 -4.07
N LEU A 78 -3.19 -4.79 -5.29
CA LEU A 78 -1.84 -5.09 -5.76
C LEU A 78 -1.17 -3.81 -6.21
N GLN A 79 0.10 -3.64 -5.86
CA GLN A 79 0.92 -2.50 -6.26
C GLN A 79 2.26 -3.03 -6.76
N THR A 80 2.59 -2.78 -8.03
CA THR A 80 4.00 -2.88 -8.44
C THR A 80 4.76 -1.65 -7.94
N LEU A 81 5.96 -1.88 -7.42
CA LEU A 81 6.75 -0.89 -6.72
C LEU A 81 8.13 -0.77 -7.37
N LEU A 82 8.62 0.46 -7.40
CA LEU A 82 10.04 0.76 -7.63
C LEU A 82 10.66 1.19 -6.30
N LEU A 83 11.69 0.48 -5.87
CA LEU A 83 12.48 0.83 -4.70
C LEU A 83 13.41 2.00 -5.07
N THR A 84 13.47 2.99 -4.20
CA THR A 84 14.28 4.19 -4.41
C THR A 84 15.29 4.33 -3.28
N PRO A 85 16.56 4.69 -3.59
CA PRO A 85 17.54 5.00 -2.56
C PRO A 85 16.98 5.99 -1.52
N PRO A 86 17.46 5.94 -0.27
CA PRO A 86 17.01 6.86 0.74
C PRO A 86 17.27 8.31 0.30
N PRO A 87 16.39 9.26 0.69
CA PRO A 87 16.65 10.66 0.41
C PRO A 87 18.02 11.07 0.99
N PRO A 88 18.77 11.95 0.32
CA PRO A 88 20.01 12.45 0.88
C PRO A 88 19.72 13.10 2.25
N PRO A 89 20.66 13.02 3.21
CA PRO A 89 20.49 13.67 4.49
C PRO A 89 20.19 15.16 4.27
N PRO A 90 19.36 15.79 5.12
CA PRO A 90 19.08 17.21 4.99
C PRO A 90 20.40 17.98 4.99
N SER A 91 20.57 18.91 4.05
CA SER A 91 21.70 19.84 4.07
C SER A 91 21.72 20.55 5.42
N ALA A 92 22.89 20.63 6.06
CA ALA A 92 23.04 21.41 7.28
C ALA A 92 22.46 22.82 7.04
N PRO A 93 21.64 23.36 7.97
CA PRO A 93 21.20 24.75 7.84
C PRO A 93 22.43 25.67 7.75
N PRO A 94 22.33 26.78 7.00
CA PRO A 94 23.42 27.74 6.85
C PRO A 94 23.87 28.34 8.19
#